data_AF-A0A0C9U6E4-F1
#
_entry.id   AF-A0A0C9U6E4-F1
#
_cell.length_a   1.000
_cell.length_b   1.000
_cell.length_c   1.000
_cell.angle_alpha   90.00
_cell.angle_beta   90.00
_cell.angle_gamma   90.00
#
_symmetry.space_group_name_H-M   'P 1'
#
loop_
_entity.id
_entity.type
_entity.pdbx_description
1 polymer ?
#
loop_
_entity_poly.entity_id
_entity_poly.type
_entity_poly.pdbx_seq_one_letter_code
_entity_poly.pdbx_strand_id
1 'polypeptide(L)' 'MEDFIFAGSANSNSDESLPRTLKEAYSGADEERWKSAVEEELQSLNSNHVYETVLIPEGVTPITSKPVFRIKRDQHGNV' A
#
# COMPACT_ATOMS: atom_id res chain seq x y z
N MET A 1 -1.61 22.90 -0.17
CA MET A 1 -1.69 21.64 -0.91
C MET A 1 -2.61 20.78 -0.07
N GLU A 2 -3.83 20.55 -0.55
CA GLU A 2 -4.95 20.08 0.27
C GLU A 2 -4.71 18.66 0.76
N ASP A 3 -4.71 18.50 2.08
CA ASP A 3 -4.68 17.20 2.74
C ASP A 3 -6.03 16.53 2.51
N PHE A 4 -6.10 15.65 1.50
CA PHE A 4 -7.22 14.73 1.34
C PHE A 4 -7.24 13.80 2.56
N ILE A 5 -8.06 14.14 3.55
CA ILE A 5 -8.29 13.31 4.74
C ILE A 5 -9.09 12.08 4.32
N PHE A 6 -8.39 10.98 4.09
CA PHE A 6 -8.98 9.65 4.18
C PHE A 6 -9.27 9.38 5.66
N ALA A 7 -10.53 9.05 5.99
CA ALA A 7 -11.06 8.86 7.35
C ALA A 7 -10.55 7.57 8.03
N GLY A 8 -9.23 7.35 7.98
CA GLY A 8 -8.51 6.35 8.74
C GLY A 8 -7.30 7.06 9.35
N SER A 9 -7.52 7.87 10.38
CA SER A 9 -6.43 8.39 11.21
C SER A 9 -5.83 7.20 11.95
N ALA A 10 -4.90 6.52 11.29
CA ALA A 10 -4.03 5.56 11.94
C ALA A 10 -3.15 6.38 12.88
N ASN A 11 -3.43 6.31 14.18
CA ASN A 11 -2.45 6.57 15.21
C ASN A 11 -1.29 5.59 15.01
N SER A 12 -0.40 5.87 14.06
CA SER A 12 0.88 5.20 13.98
C SER A 12 1.91 6.14 14.55
N ASN A 13 2.57 5.68 15.62
CA ASN A 13 3.95 6.06 15.88
C ASN A 13 4.65 6.13 14.51
N SER A 14 5.22 7.29 14.20
CA SER A 14 5.97 7.48 12.96
C SER A 14 7.17 6.54 12.99
N ASP A 15 6.99 5.32 12.47
CA ASP A 15 8.10 4.46 12.07
C ASP A 15 8.78 5.20 10.91
N GLU A 16 9.73 6.08 11.25
CA GLU A 16 10.49 6.88 10.30
C GLU A 16 11.21 6.02 9.25
N SER A 17 11.37 4.72 9.52
CA SER A 17 11.99 3.73 8.65
C SER A 17 11.07 3.11 7.59
N LEU A 18 9.75 3.33 7.65
CA LEU A 18 8.83 2.75 6.66
C LEU A 18 8.74 3.61 5.40
N PRO A 19 8.72 3.00 4.20
CA PRO A 19 8.52 3.73 2.98
C PRO A 19 7.13 4.38 2.98
N ARG A 20 7.06 5.64 2.53
CA ARG A 20 5.82 6.42 2.42
C ARG A 20 5.26 6.38 1.01
N THR A 21 6.04 5.88 0.04
CA THR A 21 5.67 5.76 -1.36
C THR A 21 6.17 4.44 -1.95
N LEU A 22 5.53 3.96 -3.01
CA LEU A 22 6.00 2.80 -3.79
C LEU A 22 7.43 3.00 -4.30
N LYS A 23 7.76 4.23 -4.72
CA LYS A 23 9.10 4.56 -5.20
C LYS A 23 10.15 4.37 -4.11
N GLU A 24 9.89 4.85 -2.89
CA GLU A 24 10.79 4.61 -1.76
C GLU A 24 10.89 3.13 -1.41
N ALA A 25 9.76 2.42 -1.41
CA ALA A 25 9.73 0.98 -1.15
C ALA A 25 10.57 0.20 -2.17
N TYR A 26 10.52 0.61 -3.45
CA TYR A 26 11.23 -0.03 -4.56
C TYR A 26 12.63 0.55 -4.83
N SER A 27 13.18 1.36 -3.93
CA SER A 27 14.54 1.89 -4.06
C SER A 27 15.36 1.74 -2.78
N GLY A 28 14.80 1.09 -1.76
CA GLY A 28 15.45 0.84 -0.47
C GLY A 28 16.15 -0.52 -0.40
N ALA A 29 16.84 -0.77 0.71
CA ALA A 29 17.55 -2.04 0.94
C ALA A 29 16.63 -3.27 0.94
N ASP A 30 15.36 -3.10 1.32
CA ASP A 30 14.35 -4.16 1.35
C ASP A 30 13.46 -4.19 0.09
N GLU A 31 13.91 -3.62 -1.04
CA GLU A 31 13.14 -3.51 -2.30
C GLU A 31 12.44 -4.80 -2.72
N GLU A 32 13.18 -5.91 -2.76
CA GLU A 32 12.63 -7.20 -3.20
C GLU A 32 11.55 -7.74 -2.26
N ARG A 33 11.67 -7.48 -0.95
CA ARG A 33 10.64 -7.84 0.03
C ARG A 33 9.40 -7.00 -0.15
N TRP A 34 9.55 -5.70 -0.40
CA TRP A 34 8.42 -4.81 -0.66
C TRP A 34 7.70 -5.14 -1.97
N LYS A 35 8.43 -5.45 -3.05
CA LYS A 35 7.84 -5.91 -4.32
C LYS A 35 7.03 -7.19 -4.11
N SER A 36 7.63 -8.18 -3.44
CA SER A 36 6.97 -9.45 -3.16
C SER A 36 5.70 -9.25 -2.33
N ALA A 37 5.77 -8.44 -1.27
CA ALA A 37 4.61 -8.15 -0.42
C ALA A 37 3.48 -7.41 -1.17
N VAL A 38 3.82 -6.49 -2.07
CA VAL A 38 2.82 -5.79 -2.90
C VAL A 38 2.15 -6.76 -3.87
N GLU A 39 2.94 -7.62 -4.53
CA GLU A 39 2.40 -8.63 -5.45
C GLU A 39 1.50 -9.63 -4.73
N GLU A 40 1.92 -10.13 -3.56
CA GLU A 40 1.12 -11.05 -2.73
C GLU A 40 -0.22 -10.42 -2.31
N GLU A 41 -0.22 -9.15 -1.91
CA GLU A 41 -1.45 -8.44 -1.53
C GLU A 41 -2.37 -8.25 -2.75
N LEU A 42 -1.85 -7.83 -3.90
CA LEU A 42 -2.62 -7.70 -5.14
C LEU A 42 -3.20 -9.05 -5.59
N GLN A 43 -2.40 -10.12 -5.52
CA GLN A 43 -2.84 -11.47 -5.85
C GLN A 43 -3.92 -11.96 -4.88
N SER A 44 -3.80 -11.66 -3.58
CA SER A 44 -4.82 -11.97 -2.58
C SER A 44 -6.14 -11.28 -2.89
N LEU A 45 -6.11 -9.98 -3.19
CA LEU A 45 -7.30 -9.21 -3.56
C LEU A 45 -7.95 -9.76 -4.85
N ASN A 46 -7.14 -10.09 -5.86
CA ASN A 46 -7.63 -10.72 -7.09
C ASN A 46 -8.25 -12.11 -6.81
N SER A 47 -7.60 -12.94 -6.00
CA SER A 47 -8.09 -14.29 -5.63
C SER A 47 -9.39 -14.22 -4.83
N ASN A 48 -9.54 -13.19 -4.00
CA ASN A 48 -10.77 -12.94 -3.24
C ASN A 48 -11.86 -12.24 -4.07
N HIS A 49 -11.61 -11.93 -5.35
CA HIS A 49 -12.56 -11.27 -6.25
C HIS A 49 -13.15 -9.97 -5.68
N VAL A 50 -12.35 -9.21 -4.93
CA VAL A 50 -12.83 -7.98 -4.26
C VAL A 50 -12.80 -6.74 -5.16
N TYR A 51 -12.08 -6.81 -6.29
CA TYR A 51 -12.06 -5.76 -7.31
C TYR A 51 -12.03 -6.34 -8.72
N GLU A 52 -12.41 -5.51 -9.70
CA GLU A 52 -12.25 -5.78 -11.14
C GLU A 52 -11.39 -4.68 -11.76
N THR A 53 -10.42 -5.06 -12.59
CA THR A 53 -9.62 -4.10 -13.36
C THR A 53 -10.38 -3.70 -14.62
N VAL A 54 -10.87 -2.47 -14.65
CA VAL A 54 -11.58 -1.89 -15.80
C VAL A 54 -10.75 -0.77 -16.45
N LEU A 55 -10.95 -0.56 -17.75
CA LEU A 55 -10.40 0.63 -18.42
C LEU A 55 -11.08 1.88 -17.89
N ILE A 56 -10.33 2.98 -17.76
CA ILE A 56 -10.88 4.26 -17.33
C ILE A 56 -11.83 4.76 -18.42
N PRO A 57 -13.13 4.99 -18.12
CA PRO A 57 -14.08 5.49 -19.10
C PRO A 57 -13.73 6.92 -19.56
N GLU A 58 -14.13 7.26 -20.79
CA GLU A 58 -13.91 8.60 -21.33
C GLU A 58 -14.59 9.67 -20.46
N GLY A 59 -13.88 10.75 -20.17
CA GLY A 59 -14.38 11.86 -19.35
C GLY A 59 -14.43 11.60 -17.84
N VAL A 60 -13.92 10.45 -17.37
CA VAL A 60 -13.88 10.13 -15.93
C VAL A 60 -12.48 10.36 -15.35
N THR A 61 -12.41 11.12 -14.26
CA THR A 61 -11.22 11.21 -13.41
C THR A 61 -11.33 10.16 -12.31
N PRO A 62 -10.51 9.09 -12.32
CA PRO A 62 -10.56 8.07 -11.29
C PRO A 62 -10.09 8.63 -9.94
N ILE A 63 -10.70 8.14 -8.86
CA ILE A 63 -10.23 8.42 -7.50
C ILE A 63 -8.94 7.64 -7.28
N THR A 64 -7.88 8.35 -6.92
CA THR A 64 -6.60 7.71 -6.61
C THR A 64 -6.62 7.19 -5.18
N SER A 65 -5.95 6.05 -4.96
CA SER A 65 -5.67 5.52 -3.63
C SER A 65 -4.17 5.48 -3.41
N LYS A 66 -3.74 5.75 -2.18
CA LYS A 66 -2.33 5.72 -1.80
C LYS A 66 -2.06 4.46 -0.97
N PRO A 67 -1.09 3.61 -1.35
CA PRO A 67 -0.70 2.48 -0.52
C PRO A 67 -0.01 2.96 0.76
N VAL A 68 -0.30 2.29 1.87
CA VAL A 68 0.33 2.54 3.19
C VAL A 68 1.06 1.28 3.60
N PHE A 69 2.38 1.38 3.76
CA PHE A 69 3.23 0.24 4.08
C PHE A 69 3.28 0.01 5.59
N ARG A 70 3.23 -1.27 5.98
CA ARG A 70 3.39 -1.73 7.36
C ARG A 70 4.13 -3.05 7.37
N ILE A 71 5.00 -3.23 8.35
CA ILE A 71 5.62 -4.51 8.65
C ILE A 71 4.66 -5.27 9.58
N LYS A 72 4.13 -6.40 9.10
CA LYS A 72 3.38 -7.33 9.94
C LYS A 72 4.38 -8.05 10.85
N ARG A 73 4.03 -8.20 12.13
CA ARG A 73 4.84 -8.92 13.11
C ARG A 73 4.02 -10.05 13.71
N ASP A 74 4.65 -11.18 13.98
CA ASP A 74 4.04 -12.30 14.68
C ASP A 74 3.78 -11.97 16.17
N GLN A 75 3.18 -12.91 16.89
CA GLN A 75 2.91 -12.79 18.33
C GLN A 75 4.17 -12.65 19.21
N HIS A 76 5.35 -12.94 18.65
CA HIS A 76 6.65 -12.83 19.31
C HIS A 76 7.41 -11.56 18.89
N GLY A 77 6.86 -10.76 17.97
CA GLY A 77 7.46 -9.52 17.47
C GLY A 77 8.40 -9.71 16.27
N ASN A 78 8.48 -10.91 15.69
CA ASN A 78 9.30 -11.18 14.50
C ASN A 78 8.56 -10.81 13.22
N VAL A 79 9.32 -10.48 12.17
CA VAL A 79 8.81 -10.19 10.81
C VAL A 79 8.69 -11.48 10.02
#